data_AF-A0A6J4MUV5-F1
#
_entry.id   AF-A0A6J4MUV5-F1
#
_cell.length_a   1.000
_cell.length_b   1.000
_cell.length_c   1.000
_cell.angle_alpha   90.00
_cell.angle_beta   90.00
_cell.angle_gamma   90.00
#
_symmetry.space_group_name_H-M   'P 1'
#
loop_
_entity.id
_entity.type
_entity.pdbx_description
1 polymer ?
#
loop_
_entity_poly.entity_id
_entity_poly.type
_entity_poly.pdbx_seq_one_letter_code
_entity_poly.pdbx_strand_id
1 'polypeptide(L)'
;AQTHIRGSARSIPEFNVFDALQFCSDLLGRFGGHRAAGGFSLEASNLEALRSRLQTFAHQCLQPEHLKPLVVIDTQATIEQLDLSLYAQIDALHPCGIENPDPVFWSANVRICEQKRIGKGHIKLVISQDDAMTETRKFTAIAWRWGDYYPLPSHLDLAYRLRTNDWNGEISLELELVGVRKPGAIAAVTFSYKDRTYTCEELQHPAGRQLRIHNGQGKELIVQQGQKMAILNEEQREPTSVDVSKPPYYAVVKAASEAIDNANG
;
A
#
# COMPACT_ATOMS: atom_id res chain seq x y z
N ALA A 1 13.70 -0.05 -46.93
CA ALA A 1 12.87 0.15 -45.73
C ALA A 1 12.15 -1.16 -45.43
N GLN A 2 12.01 -1.53 -44.16
CA GLN A 2 11.34 -2.78 -43.78
C GLN A 2 9.84 -2.64 -44.04
N THR A 3 9.32 -3.40 -45.00
CA THR A 3 7.93 -3.28 -45.47
C THR A 3 6.93 -3.97 -44.55
N HIS A 4 7.39 -4.96 -43.77
CA HIS A 4 6.55 -5.80 -42.94
C HIS A 4 7.05 -5.84 -41.49
N ILE A 5 6.14 -5.68 -40.55
CA ILE A 5 6.39 -5.65 -39.10
C ILE A 5 5.85 -6.93 -38.48
N ARG A 6 6.59 -7.49 -37.52
CA ARG A 6 6.08 -8.51 -36.58
C ARG A 6 5.99 -7.91 -35.18
N GLY A 7 4.87 -8.15 -34.51
CA GLY A 7 4.58 -7.66 -33.18
C GLY A 7 4.18 -8.78 -32.23
N SER A 8 4.42 -8.56 -30.94
CA SER A 8 3.93 -9.39 -29.85
C SER A 8 3.20 -8.53 -28.84
N ALA A 9 2.08 -9.02 -28.32
CA ALA A 9 1.29 -8.36 -27.30
C ALA A 9 1.26 -9.18 -26.00
N ARG A 10 1.21 -8.48 -24.87
CA ARG A 10 0.99 -9.00 -23.52
C ARG A 10 0.06 -8.03 -22.80
N SER A 11 -0.80 -8.52 -21.91
CA SER A 11 -1.71 -7.63 -21.18
C SER A 11 -2.11 -8.14 -19.80
N ILE A 12 -2.77 -7.26 -19.05
CA ILE A 12 -3.41 -7.50 -17.76
C ILE A 12 -4.70 -8.33 -17.93
N PRO A 13 -5.21 -9.01 -16.88
CA PRO A 13 -6.41 -9.84 -16.94
C PRO A 13 -7.67 -9.14 -17.51
N GLU A 14 -7.77 -7.83 -17.28
CA GLU A 14 -8.88 -6.96 -17.69
C GLU A 14 -8.88 -6.64 -19.19
N PHE A 15 -7.78 -6.90 -19.91
CA PHE A 15 -7.66 -6.62 -21.34
C PHE A 15 -7.42 -7.93 -22.13
N ASN A 16 -8.37 -8.28 -22.99
CA ASN A 16 -8.22 -9.45 -23.85
C ASN A 16 -7.41 -9.12 -25.11
N VAL A 17 -6.18 -9.65 -25.18
CA VAL A 17 -5.27 -9.47 -26.32
C VAL A 17 -5.84 -10.05 -27.61
N PHE A 18 -6.48 -11.23 -27.56
CA PHE A 18 -7.05 -11.83 -28.76
C PHE A 18 -8.18 -10.97 -29.33
N ASP A 19 -9.10 -10.50 -28.48
CA ASP A 19 -10.21 -9.64 -28.91
C ASP A 19 -9.71 -8.31 -29.47
N ALA A 20 -8.67 -7.72 -28.87
CA ALA A 20 -8.05 -6.49 -29.35
C ALA A 20 -7.42 -6.65 -30.75
N LEU A 21 -6.76 -7.79 -31.00
CA LEU A 21 -6.19 -8.10 -32.32
C LEU A 21 -7.30 -8.41 -33.33
N GLN A 22 -8.35 -9.13 -32.91
CA GLN A 22 -9.53 -9.41 -33.73
C GLN A 22 -10.26 -8.12 -34.12
N PHE A 23 -10.35 -7.14 -33.22
CA PHE A 23 -10.91 -5.82 -33.49
C PHE A 23 -10.10 -5.01 -34.52
N CYS A 24 -8.82 -5.34 -34.69
CA CYS A 24 -7.91 -4.73 -35.65
C CYS A 24 -7.64 -5.62 -36.88
N SER A 25 -8.40 -6.69 -37.10
CA SER A 25 -8.05 -7.76 -38.05
C SER A 25 -7.86 -7.27 -39.50
N ASP A 26 -8.54 -6.19 -39.88
CA ASP A 26 -8.44 -5.57 -41.21
C ASP A 26 -7.09 -4.88 -41.47
N LEU A 27 -6.36 -4.52 -40.41
CA LEU A 27 -5.06 -3.87 -40.48
C LEU A 27 -3.90 -4.86 -40.41
N LEU A 28 -4.18 -6.11 -40.06
CA LEU A 28 -3.21 -7.14 -39.74
C LEU A 28 -3.09 -8.16 -40.89
N GLY A 29 -1.91 -8.77 -40.98
CA GLY A 29 -1.68 -9.99 -41.74
C GLY A 29 -2.06 -11.22 -40.93
N ARG A 30 -1.06 -11.99 -40.50
CA ARG A 30 -1.30 -13.14 -39.59
C ARG A 30 -1.35 -12.63 -38.16
N PHE A 31 -2.36 -13.05 -37.40
CA PHE A 31 -2.43 -12.83 -35.96
C PHE A 31 -3.00 -14.03 -35.23
N GLY A 32 -2.73 -14.12 -33.93
CA GLY A 32 -3.25 -15.18 -33.06
C GLY A 32 -2.76 -15.03 -31.63
N GLY A 33 -3.31 -15.84 -30.72
CA GLY A 33 -2.95 -15.80 -29.31
C GLY A 33 -4.11 -16.20 -28.39
N HIS A 34 -3.98 -15.78 -27.14
CA HIS A 34 -4.94 -15.99 -26.07
C HIS A 34 -5.20 -14.66 -25.35
N ARG A 35 -6.05 -14.71 -24.32
CA ARG A 35 -6.43 -13.54 -23.52
C ARG A 35 -5.24 -12.70 -23.04
N ALA A 36 -4.18 -13.34 -22.52
CA ALA A 36 -3.04 -12.63 -21.93
C ALA A 36 -1.92 -12.28 -22.91
N ALA A 37 -1.88 -12.89 -24.10
CA ALA A 37 -0.72 -12.83 -24.99
C ALA A 37 -1.08 -13.15 -26.44
N GLY A 38 -0.42 -12.48 -27.39
CA GLY A 38 -0.61 -12.76 -28.80
C GLY A 38 0.57 -12.34 -29.66
N GLY A 39 0.54 -12.75 -30.92
CA GLY A 39 1.48 -12.35 -31.96
C GLY A 39 0.73 -11.93 -33.20
N PHE A 40 1.27 -10.94 -33.92
CA PHE A 40 0.68 -10.42 -35.14
C PHE A 40 1.73 -9.93 -36.12
N SER A 41 1.33 -9.76 -37.38
CA SER A 41 2.12 -9.08 -38.40
C SER A 41 1.26 -8.04 -39.12
N LEU A 42 1.91 -7.04 -39.72
CA LEU A 42 1.24 -5.97 -40.45
C LEU A 42 2.18 -5.33 -41.47
N GLU A 43 1.59 -4.70 -42.49
CA GLU A 43 2.33 -3.76 -43.34
C GLU A 43 2.75 -2.53 -42.53
N ALA A 44 3.96 -2.04 -42.78
CA ALA A 44 4.51 -0.91 -42.02
C ALA A 44 3.65 0.37 -42.13
N SER A 45 2.94 0.55 -43.24
CA SER A 45 1.99 1.65 -43.45
C SER A 45 0.80 1.63 -42.49
N ASN A 46 0.44 0.47 -41.94
CA ASN A 46 -0.74 0.33 -41.08
C ASN A 46 -0.43 0.60 -39.60
N LEU A 47 0.83 0.87 -39.23
CA LEU A 47 1.26 0.98 -37.84
C LEU A 47 0.48 2.05 -37.05
N GLU A 48 0.29 3.23 -37.63
CA GLU A 48 -0.40 4.33 -36.95
C GLU A 48 -1.90 4.04 -36.80
N ALA A 49 -2.51 3.45 -37.83
CA ALA A 49 -3.90 3.00 -37.78
C ALA A 49 -4.11 1.93 -36.70
N LEU A 50 -3.18 0.96 -36.60
CA LEU A 50 -3.22 -0.07 -35.57
C LEU A 50 -3.14 0.55 -34.16
N ARG A 51 -2.23 1.51 -33.96
CA ARG A 51 -2.08 2.22 -32.68
C ARG A 51 -3.39 2.89 -32.26
N SER A 52 -3.99 3.67 -33.15
CA SER A 52 -5.24 4.37 -32.87
C SER A 52 -6.39 3.41 -32.57
N ARG A 53 -6.47 2.28 -33.29
CA ARG A 53 -7.53 1.28 -33.10
C ARG A 53 -7.38 0.49 -31.80
N LEU A 54 -6.16 0.15 -31.42
CA LEU A 54 -5.86 -0.45 -30.13
C LEU A 54 -6.17 0.50 -28.97
N GLN A 55 -5.88 1.80 -29.10
CA GLN A 55 -6.27 2.81 -28.11
C GLN A 55 -7.79 2.90 -27.96
N THR A 56 -8.51 2.92 -29.09
CA THR A 56 -9.98 2.92 -29.09
C THR A 56 -10.54 1.70 -28.37
N PHE A 57 -10.03 0.51 -28.67
CA PHE A 57 -10.44 -0.71 -28.00
C PHE A 57 -10.12 -0.67 -26.50
N ALA A 58 -8.94 -0.20 -26.12
CA ALA A 58 -8.55 -0.05 -24.71
C ALA A 58 -9.50 0.89 -23.95
N HIS A 59 -9.89 2.01 -24.54
CA HIS A 59 -10.85 2.94 -23.92
C HIS A 59 -12.26 2.36 -23.77
N GLN A 60 -12.63 1.37 -24.57
CA GLN A 60 -13.93 0.69 -24.46
C GLN A 60 -13.96 -0.35 -23.35
N CYS A 61 -12.82 -0.98 -23.03
CA CYS A 61 -12.77 -2.10 -22.08
C CYS A 61 -12.04 -1.82 -20.76
N LEU A 62 -11.19 -0.79 -20.69
CA LEU A 62 -10.42 -0.46 -19.49
C LEU A 62 -10.96 0.76 -18.77
N GLN A 63 -11.03 0.66 -17.45
CA GLN A 63 -11.24 1.78 -16.54
C GLN A 63 -9.91 2.24 -15.95
N PRO A 64 -9.79 3.51 -15.48
CA PRO A 64 -8.56 4.00 -14.85
C PRO A 64 -8.08 3.15 -13.68
N GLU A 65 -8.98 2.48 -12.95
CA GLU A 65 -8.63 1.59 -11.84
C GLU A 65 -7.88 0.34 -12.30
N HIS A 66 -8.20 -0.21 -13.49
CA HIS A 66 -7.53 -1.40 -14.05
C HIS A 66 -6.07 -1.12 -14.43
N LEU A 67 -5.71 0.16 -14.59
CA LEU A 67 -4.35 0.57 -14.93
C LEU A 67 -3.43 0.66 -13.71
N LYS A 68 -3.97 0.41 -12.51
CA LYS A 68 -3.19 0.35 -11.26
C LYS A 68 -2.86 -1.13 -10.98
N PRO A 69 -1.60 -1.46 -10.69
CA PRO A 69 -1.25 -2.82 -10.25
C PRO A 69 -2.10 -3.21 -9.03
N LEU A 70 -2.94 -4.23 -9.20
CA LEU A 70 -3.73 -4.77 -8.10
C LEU A 70 -2.81 -5.65 -7.23
N VAL A 71 -2.84 -5.40 -5.93
CA VAL A 71 -2.23 -6.29 -4.94
C VAL A 71 -3.34 -7.13 -4.35
N VAL A 72 -3.31 -8.43 -4.64
CA VAL A 72 -4.22 -9.40 -4.01
C VAL A 72 -3.67 -9.71 -2.62
N ILE A 73 -4.51 -9.56 -1.60
CA ILE A 73 -4.18 -9.86 -0.21
C ILE A 73 -4.76 -11.23 0.11
N ASP A 74 -3.92 -12.14 0.60
CA ASP A 74 -4.35 -13.48 1.00
C ASP A 74 -4.92 -13.48 2.42
N THR A 75 -4.27 -12.76 3.34
CA THR A 75 -4.74 -12.67 4.72
C THR A 75 -4.27 -11.41 5.44
N GLN A 76 -5.03 -10.99 6.44
CA GLN A 76 -4.61 -9.99 7.40
C GLN A 76 -3.74 -10.63 8.48
N ALA A 77 -2.69 -9.93 8.91
CA ALA A 77 -1.91 -10.28 10.10
C ALA A 77 -1.55 -9.02 10.89
N THR A 78 -1.49 -9.13 12.21
CA THR A 78 -0.81 -8.12 13.03
C THR A 78 0.68 -8.39 13.06
N ILE A 79 1.48 -7.36 13.30
CA ILE A 79 2.94 -7.46 13.36
C ILE A 79 3.37 -8.37 14.52
N GLU A 80 2.62 -8.45 15.62
CA GLU A 80 2.90 -9.39 16.73
C GLU A 80 2.82 -10.85 16.30
N GLN A 81 1.91 -11.17 15.37
CA GLN A 81 1.68 -12.53 14.87
C GLN A 81 2.82 -13.02 13.96
N LEU A 82 3.70 -12.13 13.52
CA LEU A 82 4.78 -12.48 12.61
C LEU A 82 5.95 -13.07 13.39
N ASP A 83 6.33 -14.29 13.09
CA ASP A 83 7.56 -14.89 13.60
C ASP A 83 8.11 -15.96 12.64
N LEU A 84 9.25 -16.54 13.02
CA LEU A 84 9.90 -17.59 12.23
C LEU A 84 9.07 -18.89 12.21
N SER A 85 8.18 -19.11 13.18
CA SER A 85 7.29 -20.28 13.18
C SER A 85 6.21 -20.13 12.12
N LEU A 86 5.58 -18.96 12.01
CA LEU A 86 4.65 -18.63 10.93
C LEU A 86 5.34 -18.73 9.57
N TYR A 87 6.56 -18.20 9.45
CA TYR A 87 7.34 -18.34 8.21
C TYR A 87 7.56 -19.80 7.83
N ALA A 88 7.96 -20.66 8.78
CA ALA A 88 8.18 -22.09 8.51
C ALA A 88 6.89 -22.81 8.07
N GLN A 89 5.72 -22.42 8.60
CA GLN A 89 4.43 -22.97 8.17
C GLN A 89 4.10 -22.58 6.73
N ILE A 90 4.39 -21.34 6.34
CA ILE A 90 4.22 -20.86 4.97
C ILE A 90 5.22 -21.54 4.04
N ASP A 91 6.47 -21.68 4.47
CA ASP A 91 7.53 -22.33 3.71
C ASP A 91 7.21 -23.81 3.42
N ALA A 92 6.45 -24.47 4.29
CA ALA A 92 5.95 -25.83 4.04
C ALA A 92 4.95 -25.93 2.86
N LEU A 93 4.42 -24.81 2.35
CA LEU A 93 3.51 -24.77 1.21
C LEU A 93 4.23 -24.73 -0.15
N HIS A 94 5.56 -24.77 -0.15
CA HIS A 94 6.35 -24.88 -1.38
C HIS A 94 6.03 -26.16 -2.16
N PRO A 95 6.20 -26.15 -3.50
CA PRO A 95 6.79 -25.08 -4.31
C PRO A 95 5.82 -23.93 -4.60
N CYS A 96 6.31 -22.70 -4.47
CA CYS A 96 5.63 -21.51 -4.97
C CYS A 96 5.89 -21.31 -6.46
N GLY A 97 4.91 -20.80 -7.19
CA GLY A 97 4.95 -20.59 -8.64
C GLY A 97 3.74 -19.80 -9.15
N ILE A 98 3.52 -19.81 -10.46
CA ILE A 98 2.41 -19.05 -11.08
C ILE A 98 1.04 -19.48 -10.52
N GLU A 99 0.88 -20.77 -10.22
CA GLU A 99 -0.37 -21.33 -9.69
C GLU A 99 -0.41 -21.38 -8.15
N ASN A 100 0.70 -21.05 -7.49
CA ASN A 100 0.82 -21.02 -6.03
C ASN A 100 1.76 -19.86 -5.63
N PRO A 101 1.33 -18.60 -5.77
CA PRO A 101 2.18 -17.46 -5.47
C PRO A 101 2.53 -17.41 -3.99
N ASP A 102 3.65 -16.76 -3.65
CA ASP A 102 3.97 -16.45 -2.26
C ASP A 102 2.82 -15.66 -1.61
N PRO A 103 2.36 -16.06 -0.41
CA PRO A 103 1.24 -15.39 0.24
C PRO A 103 1.58 -13.95 0.58
N VAL A 104 0.64 -13.06 0.29
CA VAL A 104 0.68 -11.64 0.58
C VAL A 104 -0.16 -11.35 1.80
N PHE A 105 0.52 -10.89 2.85
CA PHE A 105 -0.08 -10.45 4.10
C PHE A 105 -0.42 -8.97 4.04
N TRP A 106 -1.40 -8.56 4.84
CA TRP A 106 -1.74 -7.17 5.06
C TRP A 106 -1.76 -6.82 6.56
N SER A 107 -1.12 -5.72 6.91
CA SER A 107 -1.25 -5.09 8.23
C SER A 107 -1.79 -3.67 8.09
N ALA A 108 -2.83 -3.38 8.85
CA ALA A 108 -3.42 -2.05 8.92
C ALA A 108 -2.55 -1.09 9.73
N ASN A 109 -2.47 0.16 9.30
CA ASN A 109 -2.01 1.25 10.16
C ASN A 109 -0.64 1.05 10.83
N VAL A 110 0.33 0.53 10.07
CA VAL A 110 1.69 0.26 10.56
C VAL A 110 2.49 1.56 10.59
N ARG A 111 3.22 1.78 11.69
CA ARG A 111 4.11 2.92 11.88
C ARG A 111 5.48 2.66 11.25
N ILE A 112 5.96 3.62 10.47
CA ILE A 112 7.37 3.69 10.04
C ILE A 112 8.16 4.39 11.15
N CYS A 113 8.96 3.62 11.88
CA CYS A 113 9.86 4.13 12.92
C CYS A 113 11.10 4.78 12.30
N GLU A 114 11.68 4.13 11.30
CA GLU A 114 12.88 4.60 10.60
C GLU A 114 12.75 4.27 9.11
N GLN A 115 13.34 5.10 8.26
CA GLN A 115 13.44 4.83 6.83
C GLN A 115 14.74 5.37 6.25
N LYS A 116 15.33 4.62 5.32
CA LYS A 116 16.52 5.04 4.58
C LYS A 116 16.48 4.56 3.14
N ARG A 117 16.98 5.38 2.22
CA ARG A 117 17.28 4.92 0.85
C ARG A 117 18.50 4.00 0.89
N ILE A 118 18.45 2.88 0.19
CA ILE A 118 19.57 1.95 0.04
C ILE A 118 19.77 1.58 -1.44
N GLY A 119 21.02 1.28 -1.79
CA GLY A 119 21.39 0.77 -3.12
C GLY A 119 20.91 1.67 -4.28
N LYS A 120 20.43 1.04 -5.36
CA LYS A 120 19.96 1.71 -6.58
C LYS A 120 18.46 1.99 -6.53
N GLY A 121 18.05 2.78 -5.53
CA GLY A 121 16.68 3.29 -5.43
C GLY A 121 15.71 2.36 -4.69
N HIS A 122 16.14 1.73 -3.59
CA HIS A 122 15.24 0.97 -2.71
C HIS A 122 15.08 1.72 -1.38
N ILE A 123 14.07 1.34 -0.60
CA ILE A 123 13.86 1.88 0.75
C ILE A 123 13.95 0.72 1.75
N LYS A 124 14.77 0.90 2.79
CA LYS A 124 14.78 0.03 3.97
C LYS A 124 14.06 0.75 5.10
N LEU A 125 13.12 0.06 5.74
CA LEU A 125 12.25 0.57 6.77
C LEU A 125 12.46 -0.23 8.07
N VAL A 126 12.28 0.44 9.20
CA VAL A 126 12.00 -0.20 10.49
C VAL A 126 10.56 0.15 10.83
N ILE A 127 9.74 -0.86 11.05
CA ILE A 127 8.30 -0.71 11.24
C ILE A 127 7.81 -1.34 12.54
N SER A 128 6.67 -0.87 13.03
CA SER A 128 6.00 -1.40 14.23
C SER A 128 4.49 -1.20 14.14
N GLN A 129 3.71 -2.01 14.85
CA GLN A 129 2.24 -1.89 14.89
C GLN A 129 1.76 -2.02 16.34
N ASP A 130 2.16 -1.10 17.22
CA ASP A 130 1.55 -0.94 18.54
C ASP A 130 2.04 0.33 19.25
N ASP A 131 1.28 0.77 20.26
CA ASP A 131 1.40 2.09 20.91
C ASP A 131 2.14 2.00 22.26
N ALA A 132 3.37 2.51 22.27
CA ALA A 132 4.16 3.12 23.36
C ALA A 132 4.29 2.47 24.77
N MET A 133 3.57 1.39 25.14
CA MET A 133 3.54 0.88 26.52
C MET A 133 4.13 -0.52 26.75
N THR A 134 4.38 -1.28 25.69
CA THR A 134 5.12 -2.56 25.73
C THR A 134 6.32 -2.49 24.78
N GLU A 135 7.31 -3.37 24.93
CA GLU A 135 8.39 -3.50 23.95
C GLU A 135 7.78 -3.78 22.57
N THR A 136 7.60 -2.73 21.78
CA THR A 136 6.93 -2.83 20.49
C THR A 136 7.85 -3.60 19.55
N ARG A 137 7.40 -4.76 19.12
CA ARG A 137 8.16 -5.59 18.19
C ARG A 137 8.39 -4.81 16.90
N LYS A 138 9.66 -4.66 16.53
CA LYS A 138 10.08 -3.98 15.30
C LYS A 138 10.48 -5.01 14.27
N PHE A 139 10.10 -4.75 13.02
CA PHE A 139 10.57 -5.53 11.88
C PHE A 139 11.30 -4.65 10.90
N THR A 140 12.24 -5.27 10.21
CA THR A 140 12.81 -4.68 9.01
C THR A 140 11.87 -4.95 7.84
N ALA A 141 11.66 -3.94 7.00
CA ALA A 141 11.00 -4.10 5.72
C ALA A 141 11.81 -3.50 4.57
N ILE A 142 11.69 -4.08 3.38
CA ILE A 142 12.34 -3.61 2.16
C ILE A 142 11.28 -3.33 1.10
N ALA A 143 11.35 -2.13 0.52
CA ALA A 143 10.57 -1.74 -0.65
C ALA A 143 11.51 -1.60 -1.85
N TRP A 144 11.47 -2.59 -2.74
CA TRP A 144 12.35 -2.65 -3.91
C TRP A 144 11.90 -1.66 -4.99
N ARG A 145 12.85 -0.87 -5.48
CA ARG A 145 12.68 0.15 -6.54
C ARG A 145 11.71 1.29 -6.19
N TRP A 146 11.52 1.56 -4.89
CA TRP A 146 10.62 2.60 -4.42
C TRP A 146 11.32 3.93 -4.11
N GLY A 147 12.57 4.12 -4.53
CA GLY A 147 13.38 5.30 -4.19
C GLY A 147 12.71 6.64 -4.48
N ASP A 148 11.88 6.72 -5.53
CA ASP A 148 11.17 7.94 -5.92
C ASP A 148 10.02 8.32 -4.96
N TYR A 149 9.53 7.36 -4.15
CA TYR A 149 8.47 7.58 -3.17
C TYR A 149 8.99 7.98 -1.78
N TYR A 150 10.31 8.08 -1.61
CA TYR A 150 10.91 8.44 -0.32
C TYR A 150 10.87 9.96 -0.08
N PRO A 151 10.52 10.43 1.13
CA PRO A 151 10.14 9.64 2.29
C PRO A 151 8.68 9.15 2.20
N LEU A 152 8.44 7.93 2.70
CA LEU A 152 7.10 7.40 2.88
C LEU A 152 6.39 8.06 4.08
N PRO A 153 5.04 8.16 4.07
CA PRO A 153 4.26 8.62 5.21
C PRO A 153 4.55 7.85 6.51
N SER A 154 4.41 8.51 7.65
CA SER A 154 4.72 7.93 8.98
C SER A 154 3.87 6.70 9.32
N HIS A 155 2.67 6.58 8.74
CA HIS A 155 1.79 5.44 8.93
C HIS A 155 1.14 5.00 7.62
N LEU A 156 1.14 3.70 7.38
CA LEU A 156 0.63 3.09 6.16
C LEU A 156 -0.04 1.76 6.46
N ASP A 157 -1.03 1.42 5.64
CA ASP A 157 -1.42 0.03 5.44
C ASP A 157 -0.36 -0.62 4.57
N LEU A 158 0.19 -1.76 5.01
CA LEU A 158 1.25 -2.46 4.31
C LEU A 158 0.75 -3.78 3.77
N ALA A 159 1.04 -4.05 2.50
CA ALA A 159 0.95 -5.37 1.90
C ALA A 159 2.35 -5.92 1.67
N TYR A 160 2.64 -7.13 2.15
CA TYR A 160 4.01 -7.66 2.16
C TYR A 160 4.07 -9.18 2.12
N ARG A 161 5.24 -9.69 1.73
CA ARG A 161 5.61 -11.11 1.84
C ARG A 161 6.60 -11.30 2.99
N LEU A 162 6.55 -12.46 3.62
CA LEU A 162 7.54 -12.83 4.64
C LEU A 162 8.79 -13.39 3.98
N ARG A 163 9.96 -12.92 4.42
CA ARG A 163 11.27 -13.40 4.02
C ARG A 163 12.14 -13.64 5.24
N THR A 164 13.12 -14.52 5.11
CA THR A 164 14.21 -14.64 6.07
C THR A 164 15.43 -13.90 5.57
N ASN A 165 16.08 -13.17 6.47
CA ASN A 165 17.40 -12.61 6.27
C ASN A 165 18.39 -13.38 7.15
N ASP A 166 19.37 -14.04 6.53
CA ASP A 166 20.49 -14.69 7.20
C ASP A 166 21.70 -13.76 7.15
N TRP A 167 22.11 -13.28 8.32
CA TRP A 167 23.27 -12.42 8.45
C TRP A 167 24.11 -12.86 9.64
N ASN A 168 25.40 -13.14 9.41
CA ASN A 168 26.33 -13.63 10.42
C ASN A 168 25.84 -14.87 11.19
N GLY A 169 25.02 -15.72 10.56
CA GLY A 169 24.45 -16.91 11.18
C GLY A 169 23.24 -16.63 12.07
N GLU A 170 22.75 -15.39 12.12
CA GLU A 170 21.49 -15.04 12.76
C GLU A 170 20.40 -14.89 11.70
N ILE A 171 19.37 -15.73 11.81
CA ILE A 171 18.20 -15.70 10.94
C ILE A 171 17.14 -14.80 11.56
N SER A 172 16.71 -13.79 10.81
CA SER A 172 15.68 -12.84 11.22
C SER A 172 14.58 -12.77 10.17
N LEU A 173 13.38 -12.41 10.60
CA LEU A 173 12.26 -12.17 9.68
C LEU A 173 12.37 -10.75 9.09
N GLU A 174 12.22 -10.64 7.77
CA GLU A 174 12.17 -9.39 7.02
C GLU A 174 10.90 -9.36 6.16
N LEU A 175 10.33 -8.17 5.99
CA LEU A 175 9.10 -7.97 5.21
C LEU A 175 9.45 -7.39 3.85
N GLU A 176 9.08 -8.09 2.78
CA GLU A 176 9.20 -7.57 1.42
C GLU A 176 7.90 -6.85 1.04
N LEU A 177 7.92 -5.51 0.95
CA LEU A 177 6.72 -4.74 0.61
C LEU A 177 6.35 -4.94 -0.85
N VAL A 178 5.08 -5.26 -1.09
CA VAL A 178 4.49 -5.37 -2.44
C VAL A 178 3.56 -4.20 -2.76
N GLY A 179 3.01 -3.54 -1.74
CA GLY A 179 2.12 -2.40 -1.90
C GLY A 179 1.88 -1.67 -0.58
N VAL A 180 1.52 -0.39 -0.67
CA VAL A 180 1.10 0.41 0.48
C VAL A 180 -0.06 1.29 0.09
N ARG A 181 -0.86 1.67 1.08
CA ARG A 181 -1.84 2.76 0.96
C ARG A 181 -1.88 3.56 2.25
N LYS A 182 -2.43 4.77 2.19
CA LYS A 182 -2.80 5.48 3.41
C LYS A 182 -3.83 4.63 4.18
N PRO A 183 -3.73 4.55 5.51
CA PRO A 183 -4.73 3.85 6.31
C PRO A 183 -6.11 4.41 6.00
N GLY A 184 -7.09 3.51 5.80
CA GLY A 184 -8.47 3.91 5.56
C GLY A 184 -9.09 4.48 6.83
N ALA A 185 -9.55 5.74 6.79
CA ALA A 185 -10.36 6.30 7.86
C ALA A 185 -11.76 5.67 7.83
N ILE A 186 -12.24 5.21 8.99
CA ILE A 186 -13.64 4.81 9.23
C ILE A 186 -14.53 6.04 9.13
N ALA A 187 -14.09 7.16 9.72
CA ALA A 187 -14.77 8.44 9.69
C ALA A 187 -13.73 9.57 9.68
N ALA A 188 -14.07 10.69 9.05
CA ALA A 188 -13.25 11.89 9.05
C ALA A 188 -14.14 13.13 9.22
N VAL A 189 -13.80 14.00 10.16
CA VAL A 189 -14.57 15.20 10.49
C VAL A 189 -13.65 16.40 10.70
N THR A 190 -14.12 17.58 10.30
CA THR A 190 -13.50 18.86 10.65
C THR A 190 -14.27 19.49 11.79
N PHE A 191 -13.59 19.90 12.86
CA PHE A 191 -14.21 20.57 14.00
C PHE A 191 -13.41 21.79 14.45
N SER A 192 -14.06 22.68 15.18
CA SER A 192 -13.43 23.88 15.74
C SER A 192 -13.37 23.80 17.26
N TYR A 193 -12.23 24.17 17.83
CA TYR A 193 -12.05 24.29 19.28
C TYR A 193 -11.17 25.49 19.61
N LYS A 194 -11.67 26.42 20.44
CA LYS A 194 -11.00 27.68 20.81
C LYS A 194 -10.43 28.44 19.61
N ASP A 195 -11.29 28.70 18.62
CA ASP A 195 -10.98 29.43 17.38
C ASP A 195 -9.89 28.80 16.50
N ARG A 196 -9.60 27.51 16.72
CA ARG A 196 -8.71 26.71 15.88
C ARG A 196 -9.48 25.61 15.20
N THR A 197 -9.18 25.38 13.93
CA THR A 197 -9.73 24.28 13.15
C THR A 197 -8.84 23.06 13.25
N TYR A 198 -9.48 21.90 13.44
CA TYR A 198 -8.86 20.60 13.53
C TYR A 198 -9.54 19.65 12.55
N THR A 199 -8.80 18.66 12.06
CA THR A 199 -9.37 17.49 11.41
C THR A 199 -9.14 16.28 12.31
N CYS A 200 -10.16 15.44 12.45
CA CYS A 200 -10.07 14.18 13.16
C CYS A 200 -10.40 13.05 12.20
N GLU A 201 -9.54 12.05 12.15
CA GLU A 201 -9.79 10.77 11.46
C GLU A 201 -9.90 9.67 12.51
N GLU A 202 -10.95 8.86 12.43
CA GLU A 202 -11.09 7.62 13.20
C GLU A 202 -10.61 6.46 12.31
N LEU A 203 -9.68 5.65 12.82
CA LEU A 203 -9.11 4.51 12.11
C LEU A 203 -9.35 3.22 12.89
N GLN A 204 -9.49 2.12 12.14
CA GLN A 204 -9.45 0.79 12.71
C GLN A 204 -8.01 0.44 13.06
N HIS A 205 -7.74 0.13 14.33
CA HIS A 205 -6.47 -0.42 14.80
C HIS A 205 -6.71 -1.81 15.41
N PRO A 206 -5.72 -2.74 15.38
CA PRO A 206 -5.85 -4.03 16.06
C PRO A 206 -6.24 -3.91 17.55
N ALA A 207 -5.70 -2.91 18.24
CA ALA A 207 -6.02 -2.59 19.64
C ALA A 207 -7.32 -1.78 19.86
N GLY A 208 -8.19 -1.65 18.84
CA GLY A 208 -9.45 -0.89 18.90
C GLY A 208 -9.44 0.38 18.05
N ARG A 209 -10.28 1.37 18.40
CA ARG A 209 -10.37 2.63 17.63
C ARG A 209 -9.18 3.54 17.91
N GLN A 210 -8.63 4.15 16.87
CA GLN A 210 -7.57 5.15 16.96
C GLN A 210 -8.06 6.47 16.37
N LEU A 211 -7.87 7.59 17.09
CA LEU A 211 -8.14 8.93 16.59
C LEU A 211 -6.85 9.61 16.17
N ARG A 212 -6.86 10.27 15.00
CA ARG A 212 -5.79 11.14 14.53
C ARG A 212 -6.28 12.55 14.40
N ILE A 213 -5.83 13.40 15.30
CA ILE A 213 -6.25 14.80 15.39
C ILE A 213 -5.14 15.67 14.83
N HIS A 214 -5.39 16.31 13.70
CA HIS A 214 -4.48 17.24 13.07
C HIS A 214 -4.93 18.67 13.29
N ASN A 215 -3.98 19.59 13.44
CA ASN A 215 -4.25 21.02 13.46
C ASN A 215 -3.65 21.73 12.23
N GLY A 216 -4.05 22.99 12.02
CA GLY A 216 -3.50 23.84 10.94
C GLY A 216 -2.02 24.22 11.10
N GLN A 217 -1.32 23.75 12.14
CA GLN A 217 0.11 23.99 12.37
C GLN A 217 0.98 22.77 12.06
N GLY A 218 0.41 21.72 11.44
CA GLY A 218 1.14 20.51 11.10
C GLY A 218 1.44 19.58 12.29
N LYS A 219 0.74 19.75 13.42
CA LYS A 219 0.81 18.81 14.54
C LYS A 219 -0.28 17.74 14.40
N GLU A 220 0.10 16.50 14.66
CA GLU A 220 -0.79 15.34 14.67
C GLU A 220 -0.72 14.68 16.06
N LEU A 221 -1.88 14.49 16.68
CA LEU A 221 -2.04 13.74 17.91
C LEU A 221 -2.72 12.41 17.60
N ILE A 222 -2.03 11.30 17.86
CA ILE A 222 -2.53 9.93 17.65
C ILE A 222 -2.94 9.36 19.00
N VAL A 223 -4.23 9.11 19.18
CA VAL A 223 -4.82 8.66 20.44
C VAL A 223 -5.49 7.31 20.26
N GLN A 224 -5.02 6.29 20.96
CA GLN A 224 -5.72 5.01 21.05
C GLN A 224 -6.86 5.11 22.07
N GLN A 225 -8.06 4.66 21.71
CA GLN A 225 -9.22 4.71 22.61
C GLN A 225 -8.93 3.95 23.92
N GLY A 226 -9.22 4.59 25.05
CA GLY A 226 -8.98 4.03 26.39
C GLY A 226 -7.57 4.27 26.94
N GLN A 227 -6.62 4.77 26.13
CA GLN A 227 -5.27 5.09 26.60
C GLN A 227 -5.18 6.53 27.11
N LYS A 228 -4.36 6.73 28.16
CA LYS A 228 -4.05 8.06 28.71
C LYS A 228 -2.85 8.70 28.04
N MET A 229 -2.02 7.91 27.37
CA MET A 229 -0.88 8.38 26.62
C MET A 229 -1.22 8.40 25.13
N ALA A 230 -0.68 9.38 24.42
CA ALA A 230 -0.81 9.54 22.98
C ALA A 230 0.54 9.90 22.36
N ILE A 231 0.67 9.70 21.06
CA ILE A 231 1.84 10.12 20.29
C ILE A 231 1.54 11.49 19.68
N LEU A 232 2.42 12.46 19.91
CA LEU A 232 2.42 13.77 19.27
C LEU A 232 3.53 13.81 18.21
N ASN A 233 3.10 13.89 16.95
CA ASN A 233 3.98 14.15 15.81
C ASN A 233 3.98 15.64 15.48
N GLU A 234 5.16 16.20 15.29
CA GLU A 234 5.37 17.55 14.78
C GLU A 234 6.32 17.49 13.58
N GLU A 235 6.13 18.35 12.59
CA GLU A 235 7.06 18.43 11.45
C GLU A 235 8.51 18.60 11.93
N GLN A 236 9.40 17.77 11.38
CA GLN A 236 10.85 17.80 11.64
C GLN A 236 11.27 17.55 13.10
N ARG A 237 10.40 16.96 13.93
CA ARG A 237 10.73 16.53 15.30
C ARG A 237 10.50 15.04 15.49
N GLU A 238 11.23 14.46 16.44
CA GLU A 238 10.94 13.11 16.88
C GLU A 238 9.56 13.05 17.55
N PRO A 239 8.77 11.99 17.31
CA PRO A 239 7.50 11.79 17.99
C PRO A 239 7.66 11.76 19.50
N THR A 240 6.79 12.46 20.22
CA THR A 240 6.82 12.52 21.69
C THR A 240 5.58 11.88 22.29
N SER A 241 5.70 11.28 23.48
CA SER A 241 4.55 10.76 24.22
C SER A 241 3.97 11.83 25.14
N VAL A 242 2.65 12.04 25.09
CA VAL A 242 1.95 13.06 25.87
C VAL A 242 0.76 12.48 26.63
N ASP A 243 0.50 12.98 27.84
CA ASP A 243 -0.64 12.57 28.67
C ASP A 243 -1.91 13.32 28.24
N VAL A 244 -2.81 12.63 27.55
CA VAL A 244 -4.06 13.20 27.03
C VAL A 244 -5.14 13.35 28.10
N SER A 245 -4.93 12.87 29.33
CA SER A 245 -5.84 13.14 30.45
C SER A 245 -5.66 14.55 31.03
N LYS A 246 -4.64 15.29 30.61
CA LYS A 246 -4.30 16.63 31.11
C LYS A 246 -4.50 17.73 30.06
N PRO A 247 -4.73 18.99 30.48
CA PRO A 247 -4.65 20.13 29.57
C PRO A 247 -3.26 20.25 28.92
N PRO A 248 -3.17 20.71 27.65
CA PRO A 248 -4.28 21.15 26.80
C PRO A 248 -4.99 20.02 26.03
N TYR A 249 -4.49 18.78 26.09
CA TYR A 249 -4.90 17.69 25.21
C TYR A 249 -6.30 17.16 25.53
N TYR A 250 -6.65 17.00 26.80
CA TYR A 250 -7.93 16.40 27.22
C TYR A 250 -9.14 17.02 26.51
N ALA A 251 -9.22 18.35 26.46
CA ALA A 251 -10.35 19.04 25.88
C ALA A 251 -10.39 18.92 24.35
N VAL A 252 -9.23 18.86 23.68
CA VAL A 252 -9.14 18.67 22.23
C VAL A 252 -9.57 17.24 21.85
N VAL A 253 -9.08 16.24 22.59
CA VAL A 253 -9.44 14.83 22.37
C VAL A 253 -10.94 14.61 22.61
N LYS A 254 -11.49 15.21 23.67
CA LYS A 254 -12.93 15.15 23.95
C LYS A 254 -13.75 15.76 22.80
N ALA A 255 -13.40 16.96 22.35
CA ALA A 255 -14.10 17.63 21.23
C ALA A 255 -13.99 16.84 19.92
N ALA A 256 -12.84 16.20 19.67
CA ALA A 256 -12.65 15.34 18.50
C ALA A 256 -13.53 14.09 18.55
N SER A 257 -13.59 13.40 19.71
CA SER A 257 -14.45 12.23 19.90
C SER A 257 -15.93 12.58 19.69
N GLU A 258 -16.40 13.67 20.31
CA GLU A 258 -17.79 14.15 20.14
C GLU A 258 -18.10 14.48 18.68
N ALA A 259 -17.16 15.09 17.95
CA ALA A 259 -17.34 15.40 16.53
C ALA A 259 -17.45 14.14 15.65
N ILE A 260 -16.65 13.11 15.93
CA ILE A 260 -16.72 11.81 15.23
C ILE A 260 -18.04 11.11 15.55
N ASP A 261 -18.43 11.05 16.82
CA ASP A 261 -19.68 10.40 17.24
C ASP A 261 -20.91 11.06 16.60
N ASN A 262 -20.92 12.41 16.50
CA ASN A 262 -21.98 13.15 15.82
C ASN A 262 -21.99 12.96 14.30
N ALA A 263 -20.84 12.68 13.67
CA ALA A 263 -20.77 12.42 12.23
C ALA A 263 -21.22 11.01 11.86
N ASN A 264 -21.16 10.08 12.81
CA ASN A 264 -21.52 8.67 12.64
C ASN A 264 -22.97 8.33 13.05
N GLY A 265 -23.65 9.23 13.78
CA GLY A 265 -25.05 9.07 14.23
C GLY A 265 -26.05 9.72 13.29
#